data_AF-A0A2V5ZG87-F1
#
_entry.id   AF-A0A2V5ZG87-F1
#
_cell.length_a   1.000
_cell.length_b   1.000
_cell.length_c   1.000
_cell.angle_alpha   90.00
_cell.angle_beta   90.00
_cell.angle_gamma   90.00
#
_symmetry.space_group_name_H-M   'P 1'
#
loop_
_entity.id
_entity.type
_entity.pdbx_description
1 polymer ?
#
loop_
_entity_poly.entity_id
_entity_poly.type
_entity_poly.pdbx_seq_one_letter_code
_entity_poly.pdbx_strand_id
1 'polypeptide(L)' 'MLSPTSVKDALNQTAPVAPILVQGWVRTRRDSKDFSFIELNDGSSLRNLQIIARNSLSNYAALQRLITGASILVRGALVA' A
#
# COMPACT_ATOMS: atom_id res chain seq x y z
N MET A 1 7.30 4.24 -18.04
CA MET A 1 6.99 3.33 -16.91
C MET A 1 6.98 4.18 -15.64
N LEU A 2 6.02 4.01 -14.73
CA LEU A 2 6.00 4.75 -13.45
C LEU A 2 7.12 4.22 -12.55
N SER A 3 8.01 5.10 -12.08
CA SER A 3 9.02 4.72 -11.09
C SER A 3 8.39 4.58 -9.70
N PRO A 4 8.81 3.61 -8.87
CA PRO A 4 8.33 3.51 -7.50
C PRO A 4 8.63 4.77 -6.70
N THR A 5 7.61 5.31 -6.04
CA THR A 5 7.71 6.34 -5.01
C THR A 5 8.05 5.65 -3.69
N SER A 6 9.02 6.19 -2.95
CA SER A 6 9.35 5.64 -1.63
C SER A 6 8.22 5.93 -0.63
N VAL A 7 8.11 5.11 0.43
CA VAL A 7 7.17 5.37 1.53
C VAL A 7 7.44 6.73 2.17
N LYS A 8 8.72 7.10 2.35
CA LYS A 8 9.11 8.42 2.86
C LYS A 8 8.56 9.54 1.99
N ASP A 9 8.71 9.45 0.68
CA ASP A 9 8.24 10.51 -0.23
C ASP A 9 6.72 10.56 -0.29
N ALA A 10 6.04 9.41 -0.30
CA ALA A 10 4.58 9.34 -0.24
C ALA A 10 4.03 9.99 1.03
N LEU A 11 4.67 9.75 2.18
CA LEU A 11 4.26 10.34 3.46
C LEU A 11 4.53 11.85 3.57
N ASN A 12 5.44 12.38 2.74
CA ASN A 12 5.78 13.80 2.71
C ASN A 12 4.96 14.60 1.66
N GLN A 13 4.10 13.95 0.89
CA GLN A 13 3.21 14.66 -0.04
C GLN A 13 2.17 15.48 0.72
N THR A 14 1.98 16.72 0.29
CA THR A 14 1.01 17.66 0.87
C THR A 14 -0.28 17.78 0.05
N ALA A 15 -0.34 17.12 -1.10
CA ALA A 15 -1.49 17.09 -1.99
C ALA A 15 -1.76 15.65 -2.48
N PRO A 16 -3.02 15.32 -2.85
CA PRO A 16 -3.33 14.04 -3.47
C PRO A 16 -2.55 13.82 -4.77
N VAL A 17 -2.11 12.59 -5.02
CA VAL A 17 -1.37 12.21 -6.23
C VAL A 17 -1.95 10.93 -6.81
N ALA A 18 -2.30 10.93 -8.10
CA ALA A 18 -2.81 9.75 -8.76
C ALA A 18 -2.36 9.68 -10.24
N PRO A 19 -1.79 8.55 -10.70
CA PRO A 19 -1.42 7.36 -9.94
C PRO A 19 -0.04 7.48 -9.28
N ILE A 20 0.14 6.83 -8.12
CA ILE A 20 1.46 6.51 -7.57
C ILE A 20 1.71 5.00 -7.62
N LEU A 21 2.99 4.63 -7.57
CA LEU A 21 3.44 3.25 -7.48
C LEU A 21 4.32 3.12 -6.23
N VAL A 22 4.01 2.20 -5.34
CA VAL A 22 4.82 1.94 -4.13
C VAL A 22 5.12 0.45 -4.04
N GLN A 23 6.25 0.11 -3.44
CA GLN A 23 6.66 -1.28 -3.23
C GLN A 23 7.35 -1.44 -1.89
N GLY A 24 7.24 -2.62 -1.29
CA GLY A 24 7.85 -2.89 0.01
C GLY A 24 7.29 -4.17 0.63
N TRP A 25 7.43 -4.28 1.94
CA TRP A 25 6.99 -5.43 2.72
C TRP A 25 5.79 -5.11 3.59
N VAL A 26 4.81 -6.01 3.58
CA VAL A 26 3.63 -5.94 4.46
C VAL A 26 4.09 -6.03 5.90
N ARG A 27 3.73 -5.04 6.72
CA ARG A 27 3.96 -5.03 8.17
C ARG A 27 2.78 -5.64 8.90
N THR A 28 1.57 -5.20 8.53
CA THR A 28 0.31 -5.76 9.04
C THR A 28 -0.72 -5.77 7.92
N ARG A 29 -1.69 -6.69 8.02
CA ARG A 29 -2.96 -6.62 7.30
C ARG A 29 -4.10 -6.77 8.31
N ARG A 30 -5.12 -5.93 8.20
CA ARG A 30 -6.41 -6.09 8.90
C ARG A 30 -7.53 -6.09 7.89
N ASP A 31 -8.36 -7.11 7.95
CA ASP A 31 -9.52 -7.25 7.09
C ASP A 31 -10.76 -6.59 7.74
N SER A 32 -11.58 -5.96 6.91
CA SER A 32 -12.93 -5.47 7.23
C SER A 32 -13.92 -6.10 6.24
N LYS A 33 -15.22 -5.80 6.37
CA LYS A 33 -16.25 -6.39 5.49
C LYS A 33 -15.99 -6.09 4.01
N ASP A 34 -15.64 -4.85 3.69
CA ASP A 34 -15.59 -4.36 2.30
C ASP A 34 -14.18 -4.06 1.79
N PHE A 35 -13.18 -4.09 2.66
CA PHE A 35 -11.79 -3.74 2.32
C PHE A 35 -10.80 -4.28 3.35
N SER A 36 -9.52 -4.30 2.98
CA SER A 36 -8.39 -4.59 3.86
C SER A 36 -7.53 -3.35 4.05
N PHE A 37 -7.09 -3.12 5.28
CA PHE A 37 -6.00 -2.21 5.60
C PHE A 37 -4.69 -2.98 5.54
N ILE A 38 -3.70 -2.44 4.82
CA ILE A 38 -2.35 -2.97 4.77
C ILE A 38 -1.39 -1.86 5.20
N GLU A 39 -0.51 -2.16 6.16
CA GLU A 39 0.65 -1.31 6.42
C GLU A 39 1.83 -1.80 5.60
N LEU A 40 2.44 -0.90 4.82
CA LEU A 40 3.59 -1.18 3.97
C LEU A 40 4.80 -0.37 4.42
N ASN A 41 5.97 -1.00 4.41
CA ASN A 41 7.23 -0.32 4.67
C ASN A 41 8.27 -0.76 3.63
N ASP A 42 9.11 0.17 3.18
CA ASP A 42 10.17 -0.06 2.20
C ASP A 42 11.58 0.25 2.73
N GLY A 43 11.70 0.57 4.03
CA GLY A 43 12.96 0.96 4.68
C GLY A 43 13.35 2.44 4.51
N SER A 44 12.64 3.23 3.72
CA SER A 44 12.95 4.66 3.52
C SER A 44 12.57 5.54 4.71
N SER A 45 11.70 5.06 5.60
CA SER A 45 11.21 5.75 6.80
C SER A 45 10.86 4.75 7.91
N LEU A 46 10.88 5.23 9.16
CA LEU A 46 10.37 4.47 10.32
C LEU A 46 8.84 4.34 10.31
N ARG A 47 8.15 5.21 9.57
CA ARG A 47 6.68 5.19 9.44
C ARG A 47 6.25 4.25 8.33
N ASN A 48 5.07 3.64 8.49
CA ASN A 48 4.44 2.80 7.48
C ASN A 48 3.46 3.62 6.63
N LEU A 49 3.33 3.25 5.35
CA LEU A 49 2.27 3.74 4.48
C LEU A 49 1.03 2.84 4.63
N GLN A 50 -0.13 3.46 4.84
CA GLN A 50 -1.40 2.73 4.88
C GLN A 50 -1.95 2.59 3.46
N ILE A 51 -2.32 1.37 3.09
CA ILE A 51 -3.03 1.03 1.85
C ILE A 51 -4.42 0.53 2.22
N ILE A 52 -5.42 1.05 1.51
CA ILE A 52 -6.80 0.56 1.58
C ILE A 52 -7.11 -0.18 0.29
N ALA A 53 -7.31 -1.49 0.39
CA ALA A 53 -7.63 -2.35 -0.74
C ALA A 53 -9.08 -2.81 -0.67
N ARG A 54 -9.91 -2.42 -1.65
CA ARG A 54 -11.33 -2.80 -1.69
C ARG A 54 -11.53 -4.23 -2.19
N ASN A 55 -12.59 -4.88 -1.72
CA ASN A 55 -12.98 -6.22 -2.17
C ASN A 55 -13.35 -6.31 -3.66
N SER A 56 -13.56 -5.17 -4.32
CA SER A 56 -13.81 -5.05 -5.76
C SER A 56 -12.57 -5.30 -6.63
N LEU A 57 -11.38 -5.42 -6.03
CA LEU A 57 -10.15 -5.75 -6.78
C LEU A 57 -10.22 -7.19 -7.31
N SER A 58 -9.89 -7.40 -8.58
CA SER A 58 -9.91 -8.73 -9.21
C SER A 58 -8.97 -9.74 -8.53
N ASN A 59 -7.91 -9.26 -7.89
CA ASN A 59 -6.94 -10.07 -7.14
C ASN A 59 -7.16 -10.03 -5.61
N TYR A 60 -8.32 -9.60 -5.12
CA TYR A 60 -8.56 -9.45 -3.68
C TYR A 60 -8.40 -10.76 -2.90
N ALA A 61 -8.80 -11.90 -3.49
CA ALA A 61 -8.60 -13.22 -2.88
C ALA A 61 -7.11 -13.55 -2.65
N ALA A 62 -6.21 -13.08 -3.53
CA ALA A 62 -4.76 -13.22 -3.33
C ALA A 62 -4.25 -12.26 -2.24
N LEU A 63 -4.79 -11.04 -2.19
CA LEU A 63 -4.48 -10.05 -1.16
C LEU A 63 -4.85 -10.56 0.25
N GLN A 64 -5.97 -11.25 0.39
CA GLN A 64 -6.41 -11.90 1.64
C GLN A 64 -5.48 -13.03 2.11
N ARG A 65 -4.53 -13.46 1.29
CA ARG A 65 -3.50 -14.46 1.64
C ARG A 65 -2.15 -13.84 1.99
N LEU A 66 -2.00 -12.51 1.87
CA LEU A 66 -0.78 -11.82 2.31
C LEU A 66 -0.52 -12.07 3.80
N ILE A 67 0.74 -12.08 4.17
CA ILE A 67 1.20 -12.23 5.56
C ILE A 67 2.23 -11.15 5.86
N THR A 68 2.55 -10.94 7.13
CA THR A 68 3.68 -10.08 7.50
C THR A 68 4.95 -10.57 6.80
N GLY A 69 5.69 -9.64 6.19
CA GLY A 69 6.88 -9.92 5.41
C GLY A 69 6.64 -10.24 3.93
N ALA A 70 5.38 -10.35 3.46
CA ALA A 70 5.11 -10.48 2.04
C ALA A 70 5.52 -9.21 1.28
N SER A 71 6.26 -9.35 0.17
CA SER A 71 6.58 -8.23 -0.70
C SER A 71 5.43 -7.97 -1.66
N ILE A 72 5.07 -6.69 -1.85
CA ILE A 72 4.00 -6.27 -2.75
C ILE A 72 4.39 -5.02 -3.54
N LEU A 73 3.81 -4.89 -4.73
CA LEU A 73 3.79 -3.69 -5.56
C LEU A 73 2.35 -3.19 -5.63
N VAL A 74 2.13 -1.92 -5.30
CA VAL A 74 0.80 -1.32 -5.23
C VAL A 74 0.74 -0.09 -6.11
N ARG A 75 -0.23 -0.09 -7.04
CA ARG A 75 -0.58 1.06 -7.88
C ARG A 75 -1.94 1.59 -7.44
N GLY A 76 -2.01 2.88 -7.12
CA GLY A 76 -3.24 3.48 -6.62
C GLY A 76 -3.18 5.01 -6.58
N ALA A 77 -4.20 5.61 -5.98
CA ALA A 77 -4.21 7.04 -5.66
C ALA A 77 -3.70 7.24 -4.23
N LEU A 78 -2.80 8.21 -4.05
CA LEU A 78 -2.46 8.76 -2.76
C LEU A 78 -3.49 9.85 -2.41
N VAL A 79 -4.15 9.69 -1.28
CA VAL A 79 -5.18 10.59 -0.78
C VAL A 79 -4.79 11.09 0.61
N ALA A 80 -5.30 12.27 0.99
CA ALA A 80 -5.11 12.88 2.31
C ALA A 80 -6.16 12.40 3.32
#